data_AF-A0A955NU02-F1
#
_entry.id   AF-A0A955NU02-F1
#
_cell.length_a   1.000
_cell.length_b   1.000
_cell.length_c   1.000
_cell.angle_alpha   90.00
_cell.angle_beta   90.00
_cell.angle_gamma   90.00
#
_symmetry.space_group_name_H-M   'P 1'
#
loop_
_entity.id
_entity.type
_entity.pdbx_description
1 polymer ?
#
loop_
_entity_poly.entity_id
_entity_poly.type
_entity_poly.pdbx_seq_one_letter_code
_entity_poly.pdbx_strand_id
1 'polypeptide(L)'
;MPRPNPRCFIWLSVACLSFGTPSQARTLVVRQNGTGNATTINQALEMLDYDDGEADLILIGPGEYDEQLALKGNAGVDSQMFPNTFNLTPTTLERAFQSHPDPLALRGEDPNNPPVFLVRDASIQTYGFFPSDRSDSFESQIVHCGNGIAIENIEIRHTLVNGYALNGQAAGIEYKDCLFTNGLSSSDLGEDFFDASNNVEITSMINPEISADNGYLFENCLMDGKSLVDESFHDYAFSYFHGYDLDGALIGREAVGGIVYQGCVVKNWDDSVHWLRGREVLARGLGLSMVQDCFFANVRNPVRWDGNQGPRVFNRNVVYFSEEPWIQVRERSGGRPSEVYIANSIFSGSIDPIGGVRIDLREENISPSNDSEVWIVNNTFHDYSDYAIHVEGSFPRAAGMIANNIFQG
;
A
#
# COMPACT_ATOMS: atom_id res chain seq x y z
N MET A 1 37.70 0.34 -27.17
CA MET A 1 36.91 -0.90 -27.02
C MET A 1 36.24 -0.87 -25.67
N PRO A 2 34.91 -0.77 -25.59
CA PRO A 2 34.20 -0.73 -24.32
C PRO A 2 34.15 -2.13 -23.72
N ARG A 3 34.52 -2.23 -22.44
CA ARG A 3 34.33 -3.45 -21.63
C ARG A 3 32.88 -3.47 -21.13
N PRO A 4 32.20 -4.63 -21.13
CA PRO A 4 30.86 -4.75 -20.57
C PRO A 4 30.93 -4.76 -19.04
N ASN A 5 30.07 -3.98 -18.39
CA ASN A 5 29.86 -4.03 -16.95
C ASN A 5 28.81 -5.12 -16.64
N PRO A 6 29.09 -6.07 -15.73
CA PRO A 6 28.23 -7.21 -15.48
C PRO A 6 27.03 -6.84 -14.61
N ARG A 7 25.85 -7.36 -14.97
CA ARG A 7 24.65 -7.34 -14.15
C ARG A 7 24.91 -8.16 -12.89
N CYS A 8 24.75 -7.53 -11.72
CA CYS A 8 24.79 -8.21 -10.43
C CYS A 8 23.46 -8.96 -10.26
N PHE A 9 23.50 -10.28 -10.43
CA PHE A 9 22.46 -11.19 -9.96
C PHE A 9 22.77 -11.49 -8.49
N ILE A 10 21.89 -11.10 -7.56
CA ILE A 10 21.95 -11.62 -6.19
C ILE A 10 21.22 -12.95 -6.20
N TRP A 11 22.01 -14.03 -6.10
CA TRP A 11 21.55 -15.37 -5.80
C TRP A 11 21.20 -15.47 -4.32
N LEU A 12 19.95 -15.87 -4.04
CA LEU A 12 19.51 -16.30 -2.71
C LEU A 12 20.34 -17.53 -2.30
N SER A 13 21.07 -17.43 -1.20
CA SER A 13 21.90 -18.53 -0.68
C SER A 13 21.08 -19.39 0.28
N VAL A 14 20.79 -20.62 -0.14
CA VAL A 14 20.26 -21.69 0.71
C VAL A 14 21.34 -22.12 1.71
N ALA A 15 21.03 -22.09 3.00
CA ALA A 15 21.82 -22.75 4.04
C ALA A 15 20.98 -23.88 4.65
N CYS A 16 21.31 -25.13 4.30
CA CYS A 16 20.83 -26.31 4.99
C CYS A 16 21.45 -26.42 6.39
N LEU A 17 20.66 -26.84 7.39
CA LEU A 17 21.01 -27.89 8.37
C LEU A 17 19.83 -28.17 9.33
N SER A 18 19.05 -29.23 9.09
CA SER A 18 18.86 -30.39 9.97
C SER A 18 17.69 -31.26 9.47
N PHE A 19 17.83 -32.58 9.56
CA PHE A 19 16.91 -33.57 8.98
C PHE A 19 15.64 -33.74 9.84
N GLY A 20 14.62 -32.92 9.56
CA GLY A 20 13.23 -33.36 9.56
C GLY A 20 12.87 -33.95 8.19
N THR A 21 11.81 -34.75 8.08
CA THR A 21 11.19 -35.01 6.78
C THR A 21 10.98 -33.68 6.05
N PRO A 22 11.34 -33.52 4.77
CA PRO A 22 11.07 -32.28 4.06
C PRO A 22 9.55 -32.07 4.08
N SER A 23 9.10 -31.06 4.81
CA SER A 23 7.79 -30.48 4.53
C SER A 23 7.81 -30.04 3.06
N GLN A 24 6.70 -30.23 2.35
CA GLN A 24 6.57 -29.77 0.97
C GLN A 24 5.62 -28.59 0.99
N ALA A 25 6.05 -27.46 0.41
CA ALA A 25 5.20 -26.33 0.08
C ALA A 25 3.79 -26.78 -0.31
N ARG A 26 2.79 -26.37 0.48
CA ARG A 26 1.44 -26.90 0.33
C ARG A 26 0.68 -26.06 -0.69
N THR A 27 0.04 -26.74 -1.64
CA THR A 27 -0.94 -26.11 -2.53
C THR A 27 -2.33 -26.62 -2.20
N LEU A 28 -3.21 -25.71 -1.77
CA LEU A 28 -4.63 -25.97 -1.57
C LEU A 28 -5.42 -25.33 -2.71
N VAL A 29 -6.40 -26.06 -3.24
CA VAL A 29 -7.29 -25.57 -4.29
C VAL A 29 -8.67 -25.29 -3.69
N VAL A 30 -9.18 -24.08 -3.90
CA VAL A 30 -10.52 -23.66 -3.48
C VAL A 30 -11.43 -23.61 -4.70
N ARG A 31 -12.54 -24.34 -4.67
CA ARG A 31 -13.59 -24.25 -5.70
C ARG A 31 -14.96 -24.44 -5.07
N GLN A 32 -15.85 -23.47 -5.28
CA GLN A 32 -17.22 -23.48 -4.72
C GLN A 32 -18.06 -24.70 -5.14
N ASN A 33 -17.72 -25.35 -6.27
CA ASN A 33 -18.39 -26.56 -6.76
C ASN A 33 -17.95 -27.86 -6.05
N GLY A 34 -17.05 -27.80 -5.07
CA GLY A 34 -16.57 -28.95 -4.30
C GLY A 34 -15.52 -29.81 -4.99
N THR A 35 -14.96 -29.37 -6.12
CA THR A 35 -13.90 -30.10 -6.84
C THR A 35 -12.48 -29.72 -6.39
N GLY A 36 -12.34 -28.82 -5.42
CA GLY A 36 -11.09 -28.44 -4.76
C GLY A 36 -10.86 -29.17 -3.43
N ASN A 37 -9.79 -28.79 -2.73
CA ASN A 37 -9.54 -29.18 -1.34
C ASN A 37 -10.55 -28.53 -0.37
N ALA A 38 -11.01 -27.32 -0.68
CA ALA A 38 -11.99 -26.56 0.10
C ALA A 38 -13.04 -25.88 -0.80
N THR A 39 -14.17 -25.50 -0.21
CA THR A 39 -15.24 -24.76 -0.91
C THR A 39 -15.20 -23.25 -0.66
N THR A 40 -14.50 -22.83 0.39
CA THR A 40 -14.33 -21.44 0.81
C THR A 40 -12.85 -21.15 1.06
N ILE A 41 -12.46 -19.88 1.03
CA ILE A 41 -11.07 -19.47 1.26
C ILE A 41 -10.74 -19.66 2.75
N ASN A 42 -11.65 -19.31 3.66
CA ASN A 42 -11.45 -19.52 5.10
C ASN A 42 -11.23 -21.00 5.47
N GLN A 43 -11.95 -21.93 4.82
CA GLN A 43 -11.70 -23.36 5.01
C GLN A 43 -10.30 -23.77 4.58
N ALA A 44 -9.75 -23.20 3.50
CA ALA A 44 -8.38 -23.46 3.08
C ALA A 44 -7.36 -22.87 4.06
N LEU A 45 -7.59 -21.64 4.54
CA LEU A 45 -6.73 -21.00 5.55
C LEU A 45 -6.67 -21.80 6.86
N GLU A 46 -7.77 -22.43 7.27
CA GLU A 46 -7.82 -23.33 8.45
C GLU A 46 -7.06 -24.65 8.26
N MET A 47 -6.79 -25.04 7.01
CA MET A 47 -6.08 -26.28 6.69
C MET A 47 -4.56 -26.11 6.64
N LEU A 48 -4.04 -24.88 6.55
CA LEU A 48 -2.61 -24.60 6.45
C LEU A 48 -1.87 -24.88 7.76
N ASP A 49 -0.60 -25.28 7.63
CA ASP A 49 0.31 -25.45 8.76
C ASP A 49 1.35 -24.32 8.67
N TYR A 50 1.07 -23.22 9.34
CA TYR A 50 1.85 -21.99 9.18
C TYR A 50 3.26 -22.08 9.78
N ASP A 51 3.59 -23.12 10.55
CA ASP A 51 4.86 -23.20 11.31
C ASP A 51 5.85 -24.22 10.72
N ASP A 52 5.68 -24.63 9.45
CA ASP A 52 6.42 -25.76 8.87
C ASP A 52 7.71 -25.39 8.12
N GLY A 53 7.89 -24.10 7.83
CA GLY A 53 9.08 -23.53 7.19
C GLY A 53 8.98 -23.39 5.66
N GLU A 54 7.86 -23.79 5.04
CA GLU A 54 7.65 -23.81 3.59
C GLU A 54 6.49 -22.91 3.14
N ALA A 55 6.69 -22.15 2.05
CA ALA A 55 5.66 -21.25 1.52
C ALA A 55 4.36 -21.98 1.11
N ASP A 56 3.22 -21.43 1.55
CA ASP A 56 1.88 -21.93 1.27
C ASP A 56 1.24 -21.23 0.08
N LEU A 57 0.47 -21.98 -0.72
CA LEU A 57 -0.29 -21.46 -1.86
C LEU A 57 -1.76 -21.91 -1.79
N ILE A 58 -2.67 -20.96 -1.85
CA ILE A 58 -4.10 -21.19 -2.09
C ILE A 58 -4.44 -20.76 -3.52
N LEU A 59 -4.73 -21.76 -4.37
CA LEU A 59 -5.24 -21.56 -5.73
C LEU A 59 -6.77 -21.48 -5.72
N ILE A 60 -7.33 -20.40 -6.24
CA ILE A 60 -8.76 -20.10 -6.13
C ILE A 60 -9.39 -20.15 -7.52
N GLY A 61 -10.33 -21.08 -7.71
CA GLY A 61 -11.07 -21.19 -8.97
C GLY A 61 -12.05 -20.02 -9.17
N PRO A 62 -12.48 -19.76 -10.41
CA PRO A 62 -13.40 -18.65 -10.70
C PRO A 62 -14.71 -18.73 -9.92
N GLY A 63 -15.22 -17.59 -9.50
CA GLY A 63 -16.44 -17.47 -8.70
C GLY A 63 -16.46 -16.19 -7.87
N GLU A 64 -17.57 -15.91 -7.21
CA GLU A 64 -17.68 -14.83 -6.23
C GLU A 64 -17.63 -15.42 -4.82
N TYR A 65 -16.61 -15.05 -4.04
CA TYR A 65 -16.36 -15.49 -2.68
C TYR A 65 -16.80 -14.40 -1.72
N ASP A 66 -17.90 -14.67 -1.03
CA ASP A 66 -18.54 -13.79 -0.05
C ASP A 66 -18.08 -14.17 1.35
N GLU A 67 -16.93 -13.66 1.75
CA GLU A 67 -16.22 -14.06 2.97
C GLU A 67 -15.45 -12.87 3.52
N GLN A 68 -15.27 -12.78 4.83
CA GLN A 68 -14.28 -11.88 5.44
C GLN A 68 -12.99 -12.69 5.66
N LEU A 69 -11.82 -12.13 5.34
CA LEU A 69 -10.54 -12.83 5.43
C LEU A 69 -9.60 -12.17 6.44
N ALA A 70 -9.02 -13.00 7.30
CA ALA A 70 -7.91 -12.63 8.16
C ALA A 70 -6.66 -13.40 7.71
N LEU A 71 -5.85 -12.77 6.87
CA LEU A 71 -4.62 -13.33 6.35
C LEU A 71 -3.50 -13.16 7.38
N LYS A 72 -2.94 -14.29 7.77
CA LYS A 72 -1.75 -14.37 8.60
C LYS A 72 -0.67 -14.86 7.66
N GLY A 73 0.28 -13.99 7.35
CA GLY A 73 1.53 -14.45 6.75
C GLY A 73 2.37 -15.08 7.86
N ASN A 74 3.61 -14.61 7.94
CA ASN A 74 4.49 -14.85 9.07
C ASN A 74 3.98 -14.19 10.39
N ALA A 75 2.84 -14.63 10.93
CA ALA A 75 2.25 -14.25 12.22
C ALA A 75 1.92 -15.50 13.08
N GLY A 76 2.86 -15.95 13.92
CA GLY A 76 2.71 -17.11 14.81
C GLY A 76 1.42 -17.15 15.62
N VAL A 77 0.84 -18.34 15.70
CA VAL A 77 -0.52 -18.55 16.19
C VAL A 77 -0.55 -18.61 17.73
N ASP A 78 -1.34 -17.74 18.36
CA ASP A 78 -2.06 -18.12 19.57
C ASP A 78 -3.48 -18.47 19.15
N SER A 79 -3.85 -19.74 19.36
CA SER A 79 -5.15 -20.34 19.05
C SER A 79 -6.37 -19.60 19.65
N GLN A 80 -6.15 -18.58 20.48
CA GLN A 80 -7.17 -17.69 21.04
C GLN A 80 -7.41 -16.40 20.25
N MET A 81 -6.66 -16.13 19.16
CA MET A 81 -6.79 -14.86 18.43
C MET A 81 -8.15 -14.67 17.70
N PHE A 82 -9.03 -15.67 17.65
CA PHE A 82 -10.35 -15.55 17.02
C PHE A 82 -11.36 -16.43 17.76
N PRO A 83 -12.40 -15.88 18.42
CA PRO A 83 -13.28 -14.84 17.87
C PRO A 83 -13.47 -13.60 18.77
N ASN A 84 -13.88 -12.47 18.17
CA ASN A 84 -14.47 -11.28 18.82
C ASN A 84 -13.55 -10.25 19.48
N THR A 85 -12.26 -10.23 19.18
CA THR A 85 -11.40 -9.04 19.25
C THR A 85 -10.00 -9.49 18.85
N PHE A 86 -9.40 -8.88 17.82
CA PHE A 86 -7.94 -8.86 17.74
C PHE A 86 -7.41 -8.00 18.91
N ASN A 87 -7.49 -8.52 20.12
CA ASN A 87 -6.81 -7.95 21.28
C ASN A 87 -5.41 -8.54 21.31
N LEU A 88 -4.58 -8.14 20.35
CA LEU A 88 -3.20 -8.61 20.34
C LEU A 88 -2.44 -7.87 21.44
N THR A 89 -2.02 -8.59 22.49
CA THR A 89 -1.07 -8.03 23.46
C THR A 89 0.27 -7.77 22.77
N PRO A 90 1.13 -6.84 23.24
CA PRO A 90 2.46 -6.62 22.67
C PRO A 90 3.25 -7.93 22.53
N THR A 91 3.16 -8.84 23.51
CA THR A 91 3.80 -10.17 23.49
C THR A 91 3.20 -11.15 22.48
N THR A 92 1.96 -10.94 22.04
CA THR A 92 1.29 -11.74 21.00
C THR A 92 1.68 -11.25 19.61
N LEU A 93 1.73 -9.94 19.40
CA LEU A 93 2.27 -9.38 18.16
C LEU A 93 3.78 -9.61 18.02
N GLU A 94 4.54 -9.55 19.12
CA GLU A 94 5.96 -9.95 19.13
C GLU A 94 6.12 -11.36 18.61
N ARG A 95 5.34 -12.32 19.12
CA ARG A 95 5.40 -13.68 18.59
C ARG A 95 4.92 -13.78 17.15
N ALA A 96 3.93 -12.98 16.75
CA ALA A 96 3.52 -12.91 15.36
C ALA A 96 4.72 -12.58 14.47
N PHE A 97 5.45 -11.50 14.76
CA PHE A 97 6.58 -11.08 13.94
C PHE A 97 7.96 -11.74 14.27
N GLN A 98 8.12 -12.44 15.40
CA GLN A 98 9.35 -13.17 15.81
C GLN A 98 9.37 -14.64 15.42
N SER A 99 8.20 -15.27 15.36
CA SER A 99 8.13 -16.62 14.81
C SER A 99 8.48 -16.53 13.32
N HIS A 100 8.88 -17.63 12.71
CA HIS A 100 9.14 -17.69 11.27
C HIS A 100 8.01 -18.41 10.49
N PRO A 101 6.70 -18.11 10.68
CA PRO A 101 5.68 -18.68 9.84
C PRO A 101 5.85 -18.37 8.36
N ASP A 102 5.25 -19.26 7.59
CA ASP A 102 5.51 -19.41 6.19
C ASP A 102 4.92 -18.29 5.34
N PRO A 103 5.59 -17.88 4.23
CA PRO A 103 4.98 -17.00 3.25
C PRO A 103 3.66 -17.58 2.73
N LEU A 104 2.64 -16.74 2.55
CA LEU A 104 1.33 -17.15 2.08
C LEU A 104 1.02 -16.49 0.74
N ALA A 105 0.67 -17.28 -0.27
CA ALA A 105 0.18 -16.79 -1.55
C ALA A 105 -1.30 -17.17 -1.77
N LEU A 106 -2.13 -16.20 -2.12
CA LEU A 106 -3.48 -16.41 -2.67
C LEU A 106 -3.44 -16.07 -4.15
N ARG A 107 -3.84 -17.01 -5.02
CA ARG A 107 -3.79 -16.80 -6.47
C ARG A 107 -5.04 -17.31 -7.18
N GLY A 108 -5.63 -16.49 -8.05
CA GLY A 108 -6.68 -16.94 -8.97
C GLY A 108 -6.15 -17.95 -10.01
N GLU A 109 -6.85 -19.07 -10.19
CA GLU A 109 -6.43 -20.14 -11.12
C GLU A 109 -6.45 -19.72 -12.60
N ASP A 110 -7.40 -18.87 -12.99
CA ASP A 110 -7.60 -18.44 -14.38
C ASP A 110 -7.22 -16.96 -14.55
N PRO A 111 -6.16 -16.63 -15.30
CA PRO A 111 -5.73 -15.24 -15.52
C PRO A 111 -6.72 -14.40 -16.33
N ASN A 112 -7.72 -15.02 -16.98
CA ASN A 112 -8.74 -14.29 -17.75
C ASN A 112 -10.09 -14.22 -17.05
N ASN A 113 -10.21 -14.87 -15.89
CA ASN A 113 -11.44 -14.94 -15.11
C ASN A 113 -11.10 -14.99 -13.62
N PRO A 114 -10.54 -13.89 -13.07
CA PRO A 114 -10.11 -13.84 -11.68
C PRO A 114 -11.32 -14.11 -10.76
N PRO A 115 -11.13 -14.83 -9.65
CA PRO A 115 -12.15 -14.90 -8.61
C PRO A 115 -12.40 -13.49 -8.04
N VAL A 116 -13.65 -13.24 -7.69
CA VAL A 116 -14.07 -11.99 -7.06
C VAL A 116 -14.23 -12.22 -5.56
N PHE A 117 -13.60 -11.37 -4.78
CA PHE A 117 -13.71 -11.37 -3.33
C PHE A 117 -14.49 -10.14 -2.85
N LEU A 118 -15.49 -10.38 -2.00
CA LEU A 118 -16.40 -9.37 -1.50
C LEU A 118 -17.02 -9.78 -0.15
N VAL A 119 -17.72 -8.87 0.52
CA VAL A 119 -18.51 -9.16 1.74
C VAL A 119 -19.91 -8.55 1.63
N ARG A 120 -20.97 -9.36 1.65
CA ARG A 120 -22.37 -8.89 1.63
C ARG A 120 -23.09 -9.02 2.97
N ASP A 121 -22.61 -9.90 3.84
CA ASP A 121 -23.39 -10.36 5.01
C ASP A 121 -23.35 -9.37 6.18
N ALA A 122 -24.42 -9.34 6.98
CA ALA A 122 -24.64 -8.31 8.01
C ALA A 122 -23.87 -8.53 9.33
N SER A 123 -23.20 -9.68 9.50
CA SER A 123 -22.38 -9.98 10.68
C SER A 123 -20.90 -9.80 10.37
N ILE A 124 -20.52 -8.56 10.07
CA ILE A 124 -19.12 -8.16 9.86
C ILE A 124 -18.38 -8.27 11.19
N GLN A 125 -17.19 -8.88 11.18
CA GLN A 125 -16.32 -8.89 12.35
C GLN A 125 -15.54 -7.58 12.41
N THR A 126 -15.38 -7.05 13.62
CA THR A 126 -14.49 -5.93 13.90
C THR A 126 -13.12 -6.44 14.32
N TYR A 127 -12.10 -5.70 13.89
CA TYR A 127 -10.69 -5.94 14.10
C TYR A 127 -10.08 -4.77 14.87
N GLY A 128 -8.89 -4.95 15.41
CA GLY A 128 -8.19 -3.89 16.13
C GLY A 128 -6.74 -4.32 16.28
N PHE A 129 -5.81 -3.37 16.28
CA PHE A 129 -4.41 -3.69 16.48
C PHE A 129 -3.83 -3.07 17.76
N PHE A 130 -4.63 -2.32 18.52
CA PHE A 130 -4.18 -1.52 19.65
C PHE A 130 -4.45 -2.19 21.00
N PRO A 131 -3.44 -2.82 21.64
CA PRO A 131 -3.62 -3.37 22.99
C PRO A 131 -3.98 -2.32 24.04
N SER A 132 -3.56 -1.07 23.85
CA SER A 132 -3.79 0.10 24.73
C SER A 132 -5.12 0.81 24.49
N ASP A 133 -5.63 0.81 23.25
CA ASP A 133 -6.90 1.44 22.87
C ASP A 133 -7.84 0.43 22.21
N ARG A 134 -8.54 -0.33 23.05
CA ARG A 134 -9.49 -1.37 22.59
C ARG A 134 -10.77 -0.78 21.97
N SER A 135 -10.95 0.54 22.01
CA SER A 135 -12.06 1.21 21.34
C SER A 135 -11.74 1.57 19.89
N ASP A 136 -10.47 1.59 19.51
CA ASP A 136 -10.03 1.85 18.14
C ASP A 136 -10.08 0.57 17.29
N SER A 137 -11.31 0.09 17.07
CA SER A 137 -11.61 -1.07 16.24
C SER A 137 -12.13 -0.65 14.87
N PHE A 138 -11.87 -1.45 13.84
CA PHE A 138 -12.28 -1.21 12.46
C PHE A 138 -12.92 -2.43 11.80
N GLU A 139 -13.63 -2.22 10.70
CA GLU A 139 -14.17 -3.28 9.85
C GLU A 139 -13.35 -3.37 8.56
N SER A 140 -13.05 -4.57 8.09
CA SER A 140 -12.39 -4.73 6.79
C SER A 140 -12.69 -6.05 6.10
N GLN A 141 -12.69 -6.09 4.77
CA GLN A 141 -12.91 -7.34 4.02
C GLN A 141 -11.70 -8.26 4.08
N ILE A 142 -10.51 -7.72 3.89
CA ILE A 142 -9.24 -8.42 4.09
C ILE A 142 -8.44 -7.69 5.15
N VAL A 143 -8.20 -8.38 6.27
CA VAL A 143 -7.17 -7.98 7.22
C VAL A 143 -5.93 -8.81 7.03
N HIS A 144 -4.77 -8.17 6.91
CA HIS A 144 -3.49 -8.85 6.79
C HIS A 144 -2.53 -8.50 7.95
N CYS A 145 -1.84 -9.52 8.47
CA CYS A 145 -0.82 -9.36 9.50
C CYS A 145 0.37 -10.31 9.25
N GLY A 146 1.61 -9.87 9.51
CA GLY A 146 2.82 -10.70 9.40
C GLY A 146 3.78 -10.27 8.27
N ASN A 147 4.43 -11.22 7.59
CA ASN A 147 5.34 -10.94 6.45
C ASN A 147 5.09 -11.95 5.31
N GLY A 148 5.40 -11.55 4.07
CA GLY A 148 5.46 -12.46 2.92
C GLY A 148 4.09 -12.89 2.39
N ILE A 149 3.11 -11.99 2.41
CA ILE A 149 1.77 -12.24 1.86
C ILE A 149 1.75 -11.79 0.40
N ALA A 150 1.39 -12.68 -0.52
CA ALA A 150 1.19 -12.37 -1.92
C ALA A 150 -0.26 -12.65 -2.34
N ILE A 151 -0.88 -11.70 -3.04
CA ILE A 151 -2.23 -11.82 -3.61
C ILE A 151 -2.10 -11.56 -5.11
N GLU A 152 -2.51 -12.53 -5.92
CA GLU A 152 -2.28 -12.49 -7.37
C GLU A 152 -3.52 -12.89 -8.17
N ASN A 153 -3.85 -12.12 -9.22
CA ASN A 153 -4.93 -12.44 -10.14
C ASN A 153 -6.29 -12.64 -9.42
N ILE A 154 -6.66 -11.66 -8.57
CA ILE A 154 -7.93 -11.64 -7.81
C ILE A 154 -8.58 -10.28 -8.01
N GLU A 155 -9.92 -10.25 -8.15
CA GLU A 155 -10.70 -9.01 -7.99
C GLU A 155 -11.08 -8.84 -6.52
N ILE A 156 -10.70 -7.72 -5.91
CA ILE A 156 -11.14 -7.29 -4.59
C ILE A 156 -12.15 -6.17 -4.79
N ARG A 157 -13.42 -6.45 -4.47
CA ARG A 157 -14.52 -5.51 -4.65
C ARG A 157 -14.93 -4.92 -3.31
N HIS A 158 -14.78 -3.59 -3.15
CA HIS A 158 -15.15 -2.90 -1.92
C HIS A 158 -16.68 -2.93 -1.71
N THR A 159 -17.17 -3.50 -0.62
CA THR A 159 -18.61 -3.62 -0.34
C THR A 159 -19.02 -3.27 1.10
N LEU A 160 -18.12 -2.70 1.91
CA LEU A 160 -18.38 -2.35 3.32
C LEU A 160 -18.67 -0.85 3.49
N VAL A 161 -19.90 -0.50 3.90
CA VAL A 161 -20.36 0.90 4.01
C VAL A 161 -19.56 1.75 5.04
N ASN A 162 -19.00 1.12 6.07
CA ASN A 162 -18.19 1.81 7.10
C ASN A 162 -16.91 1.03 7.41
N GLY A 163 -16.35 0.35 6.42
CA GLY A 163 -15.14 -0.45 6.56
C GLY A 163 -14.19 -0.22 5.42
N TYR A 164 -13.04 -0.86 5.51
CA TYR A 164 -12.02 -0.85 4.47
C TYR A 164 -12.15 -2.09 3.59
N ALA A 165 -11.87 -2.00 2.29
CA ALA A 165 -11.67 -3.22 1.50
C ALA A 165 -10.43 -3.98 2.01
N LEU A 166 -9.36 -3.25 2.32
CA LEU A 166 -8.10 -3.77 2.82
C LEU A 166 -7.68 -3.01 4.07
N ASN A 167 -7.21 -3.72 5.09
CA ASN A 167 -6.57 -3.10 6.22
C ASN A 167 -5.47 -4.02 6.76
N GLY A 168 -4.40 -3.46 7.32
CA GLY A 168 -3.56 -4.23 8.23
C GLY A 168 -2.08 -3.89 8.23
N GLN A 169 -1.32 -4.78 8.84
CA GLN A 169 0.06 -4.55 9.27
C GLN A 169 0.94 -5.71 8.83
N ALA A 170 1.55 -5.58 7.66
CA ALA A 170 2.45 -6.62 7.20
C ALA A 170 3.63 -6.07 6.41
N ALA A 171 4.71 -6.83 6.46
CA ALA A 171 5.90 -6.59 5.67
C ALA A 171 5.86 -7.36 4.35
N GLY A 172 6.39 -6.74 3.29
CA GLY A 172 6.51 -7.37 1.97
C GLY A 172 5.19 -7.91 1.42
N ILE A 173 4.10 -7.15 1.53
CA ILE A 173 2.84 -7.53 0.89
C ILE A 173 2.93 -7.21 -0.59
N GLU A 174 2.56 -8.18 -1.42
CA GLU A 174 2.52 -8.03 -2.87
C GLU A 174 1.11 -8.24 -3.39
N TYR A 175 0.61 -7.29 -4.17
CA TYR A 175 -0.59 -7.41 -4.99
C TYR A 175 -0.15 -7.41 -6.46
N LYS A 176 -0.42 -8.50 -7.18
CA LYS A 176 0.05 -8.70 -8.56
C LYS A 176 -1.11 -9.04 -9.48
N ASP A 177 -1.22 -8.32 -10.61
CA ASP A 177 -2.29 -8.57 -11.58
C ASP A 177 -3.70 -8.55 -10.96
N CYS A 178 -3.89 -7.77 -9.89
CA CYS A 178 -5.14 -7.66 -9.15
C CYS A 178 -6.06 -6.58 -9.74
N LEU A 179 -7.37 -6.79 -9.57
CA LEU A 179 -8.39 -5.80 -9.87
C LEU A 179 -8.96 -5.28 -8.55
N PHE A 180 -8.98 -3.96 -8.36
CA PHE A 180 -9.63 -3.31 -7.23
C PHE A 180 -10.83 -2.53 -7.76
N THR A 181 -12.03 -2.91 -7.34
CA THR A 181 -13.30 -2.34 -7.84
C THR A 181 -14.16 -1.81 -6.71
N ASN A 182 -14.91 -0.74 -6.96
CA ASN A 182 -15.82 -0.17 -5.97
C ASN A 182 -17.24 -0.76 -6.12
N GLY A 183 -17.68 -1.56 -5.15
CA GLY A 183 -19.03 -2.11 -5.08
C GLY A 183 -20.02 -1.25 -4.31
N LEU A 184 -19.64 -0.04 -3.89
CA LEU A 184 -20.46 0.90 -3.11
C LEU A 184 -20.75 2.18 -3.90
N SER A 185 -21.85 2.86 -3.55
CA SER A 185 -22.08 4.25 -3.97
C SER A 185 -21.16 5.19 -3.20
N SER A 186 -20.84 6.37 -3.74
CA SER A 186 -20.04 7.36 -3.01
C SER A 186 -20.71 7.86 -1.73
N SER A 187 -22.05 7.86 -1.67
CA SER A 187 -22.79 8.19 -0.45
C SER A 187 -22.72 7.12 0.65
N ASP A 188 -22.27 5.92 0.29
CA ASP A 188 -22.10 4.79 1.20
C ASP A 188 -20.63 4.55 1.56
N LEU A 189 -19.70 5.42 1.15
CA LEU A 189 -18.30 5.31 1.54
C LEU A 189 -18.09 5.91 2.93
N GLY A 190 -17.51 5.11 3.82
CA GLY A 190 -17.14 5.55 5.17
C GLY A 190 -15.64 5.82 5.35
N GLU A 191 -14.80 5.18 4.53
CA GLU A 191 -13.34 5.09 4.74
C GLU A 191 -12.55 4.94 3.42
N ASP A 192 -11.21 5.01 3.51
CA ASP A 192 -10.27 4.71 2.42
C ASP A 192 -10.42 3.26 1.91
N PHE A 193 -10.02 2.97 0.67
CA PHE A 193 -10.09 1.60 0.15
C PHE A 193 -9.11 0.66 0.87
N PHE A 194 -7.88 1.14 1.05
CA PHE A 194 -6.82 0.48 1.79
C PHE A 194 -6.25 1.41 2.86
N ASP A 195 -6.42 1.03 4.13
CA ASP A 195 -5.73 1.67 5.24
C ASP A 195 -4.54 0.82 5.71
N ALA A 196 -3.33 1.35 5.49
CA ALA A 196 -2.12 0.87 6.13
C ALA A 196 -2.02 1.53 7.52
N SER A 197 -2.70 0.92 8.49
CA SER A 197 -2.99 1.52 9.81
C SER A 197 -1.77 2.00 10.61
N ASN A 198 -2.02 2.87 11.61
CA ASN A 198 -1.07 3.52 12.52
C ASN A 198 0.02 2.58 13.07
N ASN A 199 1.14 2.46 12.36
CA ASN A 199 2.16 1.43 12.62
C ASN A 199 3.08 1.71 13.84
N VAL A 200 3.03 2.91 14.44
CA VAL A 200 3.98 3.21 15.53
C VAL A 200 3.69 2.46 16.79
N GLU A 201 2.45 2.48 17.26
CA GLU A 201 2.21 1.99 18.61
C GLU A 201 2.66 0.54 18.71
N ILE A 202 2.43 -0.24 17.66
CA ILE A 202 2.71 -1.67 17.63
C ILE A 202 4.19 -1.94 17.39
N THR A 203 4.78 -1.44 16.31
CA THR A 203 6.21 -1.67 16.04
C THR A 203 7.12 -1.12 17.16
N SER A 204 6.71 -0.03 17.83
CA SER A 204 7.43 0.48 19.01
C SER A 204 7.17 -0.28 20.31
N MET A 205 5.99 -0.89 20.48
CA MET A 205 5.64 -1.69 21.66
C MET A 205 6.27 -3.09 21.65
N ILE A 206 6.59 -3.63 20.46
CA ILE A 206 6.84 -5.06 20.24
C ILE A 206 8.33 -5.36 20.23
N ASN A 207 9.04 -4.88 19.23
CA ASN A 207 10.49 -4.95 19.19
C ASN A 207 10.92 -4.09 18.02
N PRO A 208 11.65 -3.01 18.27
CA PRO A 208 12.02 -2.13 17.19
C PRO A 208 13.20 -2.66 16.35
N GLU A 209 13.69 -3.89 16.63
CA GLU A 209 14.55 -4.71 15.74
C GLU A 209 13.76 -5.74 14.91
N ILE A 210 12.50 -6.01 15.26
CA ILE A 210 11.63 -6.75 14.36
C ILE A 210 11.05 -5.75 13.39
N SER A 211 11.65 -5.77 12.22
CA SER A 211 11.18 -5.12 11.01
C SER A 211 9.76 -5.55 10.63
N ALA A 212 8.74 -5.07 11.34
CA ALA A 212 7.34 -5.01 10.87
C ALA A 212 7.23 -3.91 9.79
N ASP A 213 8.07 -4.08 8.76
CA ASP A 213 8.39 -3.09 7.76
C ASP A 213 7.32 -3.07 6.70
N ASN A 214 6.38 -2.14 6.82
CA ASN A 214 5.28 -1.91 5.88
C ASN A 214 5.75 -1.66 4.44
N GLY A 215 6.12 -2.72 3.74
CA GLY A 215 6.48 -2.76 2.33
C GLY A 215 5.28 -3.25 1.54
N TYR A 216 4.68 -2.39 0.73
CA TYR A 216 3.58 -2.76 -0.14
C TYR A 216 3.99 -2.61 -1.60
N LEU A 217 3.80 -3.65 -2.39
CA LEU A 217 3.97 -3.63 -3.83
C LEU A 217 2.61 -3.85 -4.49
N PHE A 218 2.22 -2.91 -5.34
CA PHE A 218 1.14 -3.08 -6.31
C PHE A 218 1.79 -3.15 -7.69
N GLU A 219 1.75 -4.30 -8.34
CA GLU A 219 2.36 -4.53 -9.65
C GLU A 219 1.31 -5.00 -10.66
N ASN A 220 1.25 -4.30 -11.81
CA ASN A 220 0.31 -4.58 -12.90
C ASN A 220 -1.16 -4.63 -12.47
N CYS A 221 -1.53 -3.88 -11.43
CA CYS A 221 -2.90 -3.85 -10.92
C CYS A 221 -3.77 -2.83 -11.66
N LEU A 222 -5.07 -3.09 -11.69
CA LEU A 222 -6.10 -2.12 -12.08
C LEU A 222 -6.85 -1.63 -10.84
N MET A 223 -6.87 -0.32 -10.62
CA MET A 223 -7.67 0.33 -9.58
C MET A 223 -8.75 1.17 -10.26
N ASP A 224 -10.01 0.75 -10.13
CA ASP A 224 -11.17 1.41 -10.73
C ASP A 224 -12.13 1.86 -9.63
N GLY A 225 -12.12 3.16 -9.32
CA GLY A 225 -12.96 3.72 -8.26
C GLY A 225 -14.41 3.94 -8.68
N LYS A 226 -14.77 3.63 -9.94
CA LYS A 226 -16.13 3.72 -10.41
C LYS A 226 -17.02 2.71 -9.69
N SER A 227 -18.00 3.23 -8.95
CA SER A 227 -19.08 2.50 -8.32
C SER A 227 -19.81 1.61 -9.33
N LEU A 228 -19.90 0.33 -9.00
CA LEU A 228 -20.71 -0.65 -9.72
C LEU A 228 -22.22 -0.51 -9.42
N VAL A 229 -22.60 0.37 -8.49
CA VAL A 229 -24.00 0.59 -8.07
C VAL A 229 -24.64 1.72 -8.86
N ASP A 230 -23.97 2.87 -8.95
CA ASP A 230 -24.54 4.13 -9.44
C ASP A 230 -23.59 4.95 -10.32
N GLU A 231 -22.43 4.38 -10.68
CA GLU A 231 -21.41 5.03 -11.51
C GLU A 231 -20.71 6.24 -10.89
N SER A 232 -20.99 6.59 -9.63
CA SER A 232 -20.20 7.56 -8.86
C SER A 232 -18.76 7.10 -8.68
N PHE A 233 -17.84 8.00 -8.32
CA PHE A 233 -16.44 7.65 -8.10
C PHE A 233 -16.13 7.56 -6.59
N HIS A 234 -15.11 6.79 -6.25
CA HIS A 234 -14.62 6.68 -4.88
C HIS A 234 -13.99 8.01 -4.44
N ASP A 235 -14.45 8.58 -3.34
CA ASP A 235 -14.11 9.94 -2.89
C ASP A 235 -13.15 10.00 -1.68
N TYR A 236 -12.72 8.84 -1.18
CA TYR A 236 -11.58 8.67 -0.26
C TYR A 236 -10.35 8.14 -0.99
N ALA A 237 -9.19 8.10 -0.33
CA ALA A 237 -7.98 7.64 -0.98
C ALA A 237 -8.04 6.13 -1.33
N PHE A 238 -7.37 5.71 -2.40
CA PHE A 238 -7.20 4.26 -2.63
C PHE A 238 -6.31 3.67 -1.53
N SER A 239 -5.21 4.34 -1.20
CA SER A 239 -4.38 3.95 -0.06
C SER A 239 -4.09 5.16 0.82
N TYR A 240 -4.29 4.96 2.11
CA TYR A 240 -3.90 5.92 3.13
C TYR A 240 -2.89 5.29 4.08
N PHE A 241 -1.85 6.07 4.37
CA PHE A 241 -0.78 5.67 5.27
C PHE A 241 -0.55 6.75 6.31
N HIS A 242 -0.84 6.44 7.56
CA HIS A 242 -0.93 7.40 8.66
C HIS A 242 0.41 7.97 9.16
N GLY A 243 1.54 7.42 8.69
CA GLY A 243 2.88 7.73 9.17
C GLY A 243 3.13 7.23 10.59
N TYR A 244 4.27 7.65 11.15
CA TYR A 244 4.73 7.15 12.44
C TYR A 244 4.44 8.10 13.61
N ASP A 245 3.58 7.72 14.57
CA ASP A 245 3.25 8.51 15.76
C ASP A 245 4.38 8.82 16.76
N LEU A 246 4.20 9.92 17.52
CA LEU A 246 5.18 10.68 18.34
C LEU A 246 5.81 9.94 19.54
N ASP A 247 5.50 8.68 19.78
CA ASP A 247 6.05 7.97 20.92
C ASP A 247 7.55 7.70 20.72
N GLY A 248 8.36 8.30 21.60
CA GLY A 248 9.80 8.50 21.41
C GLY A 248 10.68 7.25 21.28
N ALA A 249 10.11 6.05 21.27
CA ALA A 249 10.77 4.76 21.11
C ALA A 249 11.43 4.56 19.73
N LEU A 250 10.98 5.31 18.71
CA LEU A 250 11.50 5.22 17.34
C LEU A 250 12.36 6.43 16.91
N ILE A 251 12.57 7.40 17.81
CA ILE A 251 13.45 8.54 17.57
C ILE A 251 14.85 8.05 17.23
N GLY A 252 15.36 8.45 16.06
CA GLY A 252 16.71 8.09 15.64
C GLY A 252 16.81 6.87 14.71
N ARG A 253 15.73 6.09 14.54
CA ARG A 253 15.76 4.87 13.70
C ARG A 253 15.58 5.18 12.21
N GLU A 254 16.20 4.36 11.37
CA GLU A 254 15.95 4.37 9.92
C GLU A 254 14.58 3.75 9.65
N ALA A 255 13.82 4.33 8.71
CA ALA A 255 12.64 3.65 8.17
C ALA A 255 13.06 2.51 7.25
N VAL A 256 12.25 1.46 7.24
CA VAL A 256 12.54 0.27 6.44
C VAL A 256 11.31 -0.23 5.63
N GLY A 257 10.15 0.46 5.72
CA GLY A 257 8.93 0.15 4.92
C GLY A 257 8.54 1.26 3.95
N GLY A 258 7.91 0.92 2.83
CA GLY A 258 7.53 1.84 1.75
C GLY A 258 6.40 1.30 0.88
N ILE A 259 6.02 2.05 -0.14
CA ILE A 259 4.94 1.64 -1.05
C ILE A 259 5.34 1.89 -2.50
N VAL A 260 5.10 0.88 -3.32
CA VAL A 260 5.48 0.87 -4.72
C VAL A 260 4.25 0.54 -5.57
N TYR A 261 3.97 1.42 -6.53
CA TYR A 261 3.06 1.17 -7.64
C TYR A 261 3.89 1.03 -8.90
N GLN A 262 3.79 -0.10 -9.57
CA GLN A 262 4.55 -0.40 -10.78
C GLN A 262 3.65 -0.97 -11.87
N GLY A 263 3.60 -0.31 -13.03
CA GLY A 263 2.82 -0.83 -14.15
C GLY A 263 1.30 -0.79 -13.94
N CYS A 264 0.81 -0.03 -12.95
CA CYS A 264 -0.60 0.00 -12.58
C CYS A 264 -1.42 0.93 -13.47
N VAL A 265 -2.70 0.60 -13.61
CA VAL A 265 -3.71 1.48 -14.21
C VAL A 265 -4.63 1.95 -13.09
N VAL A 266 -4.82 3.27 -12.98
CA VAL A 266 -5.71 3.85 -11.99
C VAL A 266 -6.68 4.80 -12.66
N LYS A 267 -7.97 4.66 -12.36
CA LYS A 267 -9.00 5.50 -12.97
C LYS A 267 -10.22 5.69 -12.09
N ASN A 268 -10.96 6.76 -12.39
CA ASN A 268 -12.26 7.10 -11.79
C ASN A 268 -12.18 7.24 -10.26
N TRP A 269 -11.31 8.14 -9.79
CA TRP A 269 -11.02 8.35 -8.38
C TRP A 269 -11.09 9.84 -8.02
N ASP A 270 -11.99 10.22 -7.11
CA ASP A 270 -12.30 11.63 -6.79
C ASP A 270 -11.40 12.24 -5.71
N ASP A 271 -10.59 11.41 -5.03
CA ASP A 271 -9.50 11.88 -4.16
C ASP A 271 -8.14 11.35 -4.65
N SER A 272 -7.30 10.86 -3.73
CA SER A 272 -5.92 10.55 -3.97
C SER A 272 -5.74 9.05 -4.11
N VAL A 273 -5.03 8.60 -5.12
CA VAL A 273 -4.70 7.16 -5.20
C VAL A 273 -3.81 6.78 -4.01
N HIS A 274 -2.96 7.72 -3.62
CA HIS A 274 -1.99 7.47 -2.59
C HIS A 274 -1.80 8.69 -1.71
N TRP A 275 -2.17 8.56 -0.44
CA TRP A 275 -1.95 9.59 0.58
C TRP A 275 -1.02 9.06 1.67
N LEU A 276 0.22 9.51 1.66
CA LEU A 276 1.17 9.30 2.75
C LEU A 276 1.19 10.50 3.68
N ARG A 277 1.08 10.25 4.97
CA ARG A 277 1.16 11.26 6.02
C ARG A 277 2.31 10.96 6.98
N GLY A 278 3.54 11.23 6.58
CA GLY A 278 4.72 11.18 7.44
C GLY A 278 4.65 12.09 8.67
N ARG A 279 5.16 11.62 9.80
CA ARG A 279 5.19 12.30 11.11
C ARG A 279 6.64 12.35 11.66
N GLU A 280 6.92 13.21 12.63
CA GLU A 280 8.26 13.70 13.04
C GLU A 280 9.27 12.67 13.62
N VAL A 281 8.91 11.40 13.71
CA VAL A 281 9.46 10.52 14.76
C VAL A 281 10.65 9.72 14.31
N LEU A 282 10.78 9.46 13.01
CA LEU A 282 11.89 8.69 12.45
C LEU A 282 13.03 9.58 11.96
N ALA A 283 14.27 9.10 12.09
CA ALA A 283 15.45 9.83 11.64
C ALA A 283 15.54 10.00 10.12
N ARG A 284 14.72 9.29 9.34
CA ARG A 284 14.64 9.39 7.87
C ARG A 284 13.20 9.39 7.31
N GLY A 285 12.19 9.62 8.16
CA GLY A 285 10.78 9.54 7.72
C GLY A 285 10.36 8.10 7.43
N LEU A 286 9.31 7.89 6.61
CA LEU A 286 8.97 6.61 5.96
C LEU A 286 10.05 6.11 4.98
N GLY A 287 9.96 4.88 4.46
CA GLY A 287 10.88 4.40 3.42
C GLY A 287 10.52 4.94 2.04
N LEU A 288 10.88 4.22 0.98
CA LEU A 288 10.64 4.62 -0.41
C LEU A 288 9.13 4.67 -0.74
N SER A 289 8.66 5.80 -1.27
CA SER A 289 7.38 5.87 -2.01
C SER A 289 7.68 5.99 -3.49
N MET A 290 7.21 5.03 -4.29
CA MET A 290 7.47 5.00 -5.73
C MET A 290 6.19 4.74 -6.52
N VAL A 291 5.97 5.57 -7.54
CA VAL A 291 4.95 5.38 -8.56
C VAL A 291 5.65 5.41 -9.92
N GLN A 292 5.67 4.28 -10.60
CA GLN A 292 6.43 4.12 -11.82
C GLN A 292 5.70 3.32 -12.90
N ASP A 293 5.85 3.75 -14.16
CA ASP A 293 5.27 3.07 -15.32
C ASP A 293 3.73 2.93 -15.23
N CYS A 294 3.08 3.84 -14.51
CA CYS A 294 1.64 3.82 -14.28
C CYS A 294 0.86 4.73 -15.24
N PHE A 295 -0.41 4.40 -15.42
CA PHE A 295 -1.38 5.22 -16.16
C PHE A 295 -2.50 5.68 -15.23
N PHE A 296 -2.77 6.98 -15.22
CA PHE A 296 -3.84 7.60 -14.43
C PHE A 296 -4.84 8.27 -15.37
N ALA A 297 -6.13 8.01 -15.21
CA ALA A 297 -7.18 8.67 -15.99
C ALA A 297 -8.40 9.00 -15.14
N ASN A 298 -8.86 10.24 -15.21
CA ASN A 298 -10.02 10.68 -14.42
C ASN A 298 -9.79 10.44 -12.92
N VAL A 299 -8.63 10.91 -12.47
CA VAL A 299 -8.17 10.84 -11.08
C VAL A 299 -7.89 12.28 -10.65
N ARG A 300 -8.38 12.67 -9.47
CA ARG A 300 -8.06 13.99 -8.90
C ARG A 300 -6.58 14.07 -8.54
N ASN A 301 -6.11 13.24 -7.61
CA ASN A 301 -4.72 13.31 -7.14
C ASN A 301 -3.98 11.97 -7.33
N PRO A 302 -3.02 11.85 -8.26
CA PRO A 302 -2.24 10.62 -8.38
C PRO A 302 -1.47 10.29 -7.10
N VAL A 303 -0.87 11.29 -6.45
CA VAL A 303 -0.16 11.11 -5.17
C VAL A 303 -0.25 12.37 -4.31
N ARG A 304 -0.29 12.14 -3.00
CA ARG A 304 -0.21 13.15 -1.95
C ARG A 304 0.81 12.71 -0.91
N TRP A 305 1.95 13.38 -0.89
CA TRP A 305 3.04 13.16 0.04
C TRP A 305 3.09 14.27 1.09
N ASP A 306 2.52 14.02 2.25
CA ASP A 306 2.53 14.94 3.39
C ASP A 306 3.55 14.47 4.45
N GLY A 307 4.44 15.36 4.90
CA GLY A 307 5.32 15.19 6.07
C GLY A 307 6.60 14.36 5.83
N ASN A 308 7.22 13.95 6.95
CA ASN A 308 8.56 13.34 6.98
C ASN A 308 8.59 11.94 6.32
N GLN A 309 9.23 11.84 5.16
CA GLN A 309 9.25 10.64 4.32
C GLN A 309 10.65 10.36 3.77
N GLY A 310 10.89 9.14 3.31
CA GLY A 310 12.07 8.77 2.56
C GLY A 310 11.99 9.30 1.13
N PRO A 311 12.79 8.73 0.20
CA PRO A 311 12.73 9.14 -1.20
C PRO A 311 11.33 8.98 -1.80
N ARG A 312 10.90 9.99 -2.55
CA ARG A 312 9.60 10.06 -3.21
C ARG A 312 9.82 10.11 -4.72
N VAL A 313 9.36 9.09 -5.43
CA VAL A 313 9.65 8.89 -6.86
C VAL A 313 8.35 8.80 -7.65
N PHE A 314 8.20 9.67 -8.65
CA PHE A 314 7.14 9.62 -9.64
C PHE A 314 7.77 9.63 -11.03
N ASN A 315 7.85 8.47 -11.69
CA ASN A 315 8.69 8.32 -12.87
C ASN A 315 8.01 7.55 -14.01
N ARG A 316 8.14 8.03 -15.25
CA ARG A 316 7.59 7.35 -16.45
C ARG A 316 6.09 7.07 -16.39
N ASN A 317 5.32 8.01 -15.86
CA ASN A 317 3.86 7.87 -15.76
C ASN A 317 3.15 8.66 -16.85
N VAL A 318 1.92 8.25 -17.17
CA VAL A 318 0.99 9.03 -18.00
C VAL A 318 -0.21 9.40 -17.16
N VAL A 319 -0.54 10.69 -17.14
CA VAL A 319 -1.56 11.23 -16.26
C VAL A 319 -2.54 12.07 -17.09
N TYR A 320 -3.78 11.59 -17.15
CA TYR A 320 -4.93 12.26 -17.75
C TYR A 320 -5.87 12.73 -16.66
N PHE A 321 -5.92 14.04 -16.48
CA PHE A 321 -6.67 14.64 -15.41
C PHE A 321 -8.14 14.88 -15.76
N SER A 322 -8.99 14.88 -14.73
CA SER A 322 -10.39 15.28 -14.83
C SER A 322 -10.62 16.67 -14.26
N GLU A 323 -10.33 16.91 -12.97
CA GLU A 323 -10.52 18.21 -12.29
C GLU A 323 -9.52 18.42 -11.12
N GLU A 324 -9.01 19.65 -10.94
CA GLU A 324 -8.03 20.08 -9.90
C GLU A 324 -6.83 19.16 -9.58
N PRO A 325 -6.11 18.68 -10.59
CA PRO A 325 -5.12 17.66 -10.34
C PRO A 325 -3.76 18.15 -9.87
N TRP A 326 -3.22 17.49 -8.84
CA TRP A 326 -1.80 17.63 -8.54
C TRP A 326 -1.14 16.34 -8.07
N ILE A 327 0.14 16.24 -8.39
CA ILE A 327 1.09 15.62 -7.46
C ILE A 327 1.28 16.62 -6.33
N GLN A 328 0.82 16.30 -5.12
CA GLN A 328 1.01 17.16 -3.96
C GLN A 328 2.18 16.68 -3.12
N VAL A 329 3.10 17.59 -2.84
CA VAL A 329 4.16 17.40 -1.86
C VAL A 329 4.02 18.47 -0.80
N ARG A 330 3.88 18.09 0.46
CA ARG A 330 3.81 19.01 1.60
C ARG A 330 4.79 18.60 2.68
N GLU A 331 5.70 19.49 3.05
CA GLU A 331 6.54 19.26 4.23
C GLU A 331 5.76 19.57 5.53
N ARG A 332 6.07 18.86 6.62
CA ARG A 332 5.49 19.14 7.96
C ARG A 332 6.61 19.50 8.94
N SER A 333 6.21 20.17 10.04
CA SER A 333 7.06 20.46 11.22
C SER A 333 7.98 19.27 11.56
N GLY A 334 9.18 19.54 12.11
CA GLY A 334 10.19 18.56 12.53
C GLY A 334 10.76 17.62 11.45
N GLY A 335 10.27 17.68 10.21
CA GLY A 335 10.67 16.81 9.11
C GLY A 335 12.10 17.04 8.65
N ARG A 336 12.78 15.95 8.27
CA ARG A 336 14.09 16.00 7.59
C ARG A 336 13.90 16.18 6.09
N PRO A 337 14.91 16.71 5.39
CA PRO A 337 14.83 16.87 3.96
C PRO A 337 14.58 15.54 3.26
N SER A 338 13.59 15.52 2.37
CA SER A 338 13.21 14.33 1.64
C SER A 338 13.27 14.57 0.14
N GLU A 339 13.98 13.68 -0.53
CA GLU A 339 14.25 13.72 -1.97
C GLU A 339 12.94 13.50 -2.76
N VAL A 340 12.60 14.44 -3.64
CA VAL A 340 11.46 14.34 -4.57
C VAL A 340 11.98 14.24 -5.99
N TYR A 341 11.67 13.14 -6.66
CA TYR A 341 12.02 12.93 -8.06
C TYR A 341 10.78 12.73 -8.92
N ILE A 342 10.40 13.74 -9.70
CA ILE A 342 9.29 13.70 -10.67
C ILE A 342 9.88 13.77 -12.06
N ALA A 343 9.82 12.69 -12.83
CA ALA A 343 10.51 12.63 -14.10
C ALA A 343 9.86 11.80 -15.19
N ASN A 344 10.24 12.11 -16.43
CA ASN A 344 9.92 11.34 -17.63
C ASN A 344 8.43 11.05 -17.79
N SER A 345 7.56 11.90 -17.24
CA SER A 345 6.11 11.68 -17.17
C SER A 345 5.37 12.64 -18.10
N ILE A 346 4.19 12.22 -18.54
CA ILE A 346 3.28 13.01 -19.37
C ILE A 346 2.07 13.39 -18.53
N PHE A 347 1.77 14.68 -18.50
CA PHE A 347 0.62 15.27 -17.81
C PHE A 347 -0.27 15.96 -18.85
N SER A 348 -1.56 15.63 -18.90
CA SER A 348 -2.51 16.15 -19.90
C SER A 348 -3.92 16.25 -19.34
N GLY A 349 -4.73 17.19 -19.86
CA GLY A 349 -6.18 17.24 -19.61
C GLY A 349 -6.66 18.11 -18.45
N SER A 350 -5.92 19.14 -18.02
CA SER A 350 -6.38 20.03 -16.95
C SER A 350 -7.31 21.13 -17.48
N ILE A 351 -8.62 20.87 -17.43
CA ILE A 351 -9.64 21.90 -17.67
C ILE A 351 -9.97 22.55 -16.34
N ASP A 352 -9.22 23.60 -15.98
CA ASP A 352 -9.58 24.62 -14.96
C ASP A 352 -9.32 24.29 -13.45
N PRO A 353 -8.86 25.28 -12.63
CA PRO A 353 -7.86 26.29 -12.94
C PRO A 353 -6.43 25.82 -12.61
N ILE A 354 -6.21 24.66 -11.99
CA ILE A 354 -4.90 24.27 -11.43
C ILE A 354 -4.56 22.87 -11.93
N GLY A 355 -3.44 22.67 -12.64
CA GLY A 355 -3.08 21.32 -13.06
C GLY A 355 -1.62 21.06 -13.38
N GLY A 356 -1.08 20.01 -12.74
CA GLY A 356 0.26 19.48 -12.99
C GLY A 356 0.93 19.00 -11.71
N VAL A 357 1.93 19.74 -11.24
CA VAL A 357 2.69 19.42 -10.02
C VAL A 357 2.61 20.59 -9.04
N ARG A 358 2.19 20.33 -7.79
CA ARG A 358 2.23 21.31 -6.70
C ARG A 358 3.16 20.84 -5.59
N ILE A 359 4.16 21.65 -5.31
CA ILE A 359 5.09 21.45 -4.21
C ILE A 359 4.90 22.59 -3.22
N ASP A 360 4.44 22.26 -2.03
CA ASP A 360 4.21 23.17 -0.93
C ASP A 360 5.27 22.92 0.16
N LEU A 361 6.28 23.77 0.19
CA LEU A 361 7.40 23.70 1.15
C LEU A 361 7.21 24.67 2.30
N ARG A 362 5.97 25.09 2.60
CA ARG A 362 5.72 25.99 3.73
C ARG A 362 6.03 25.28 5.05
N GLU A 363 7.08 25.76 5.73
CA GLU A 363 7.44 25.34 7.07
C GLU A 363 6.48 25.94 8.11
N GLU A 364 5.62 25.13 8.72
CA GLU A 364 5.03 25.49 10.01
C GLU A 364 6.04 25.10 11.11
N ASN A 365 6.77 26.07 11.67
CA ASN A 365 7.53 25.98 12.94
C ASN A 365 8.80 25.07 13.02
N ILE A 366 9.75 25.11 12.07
CA ILE A 366 11.05 24.39 12.18
C ILE A 366 12.28 25.29 12.04
N SER A 367 13.37 24.84 12.64
CA SER A 367 14.73 25.38 12.56
C SER A 367 15.28 25.37 11.10
N PRO A 368 15.96 26.45 10.66
CA PRO A 368 16.30 26.75 9.25
C PRO A 368 17.47 25.92 8.64
N SER A 369 17.59 24.62 8.97
CA SER A 369 18.75 23.79 8.62
C SER A 369 18.46 22.55 7.75
N ASN A 370 17.26 22.41 7.19
CA ASN A 370 16.86 21.20 6.46
C ASN A 370 16.65 21.48 4.95
N ASP A 371 17.38 20.72 4.12
CA ASP A 371 17.62 20.98 2.70
C ASP A 371 16.90 19.96 1.78
N SER A 372 15.60 20.08 1.52
CA SER A 372 14.87 19.09 0.69
C SER A 372 15.31 19.16 -0.78
N GLU A 373 15.75 18.08 -1.40
CA GLU A 373 16.12 18.12 -2.82
C GLU A 373 14.93 17.77 -3.72
N VAL A 374 14.63 18.64 -4.68
CA VAL A 374 13.49 18.49 -5.60
C VAL A 374 13.97 18.49 -7.04
N TRP A 375 13.70 17.42 -7.78
CA TRP A 375 13.97 17.30 -9.20
C TRP A 375 12.67 17.10 -9.98
N ILE A 376 12.38 18.06 -10.87
CA ILE A 376 11.29 17.94 -11.84
C ILE A 376 11.90 17.98 -13.23
N VAL A 377 12.08 16.81 -13.87
CA VAL A 377 12.92 16.70 -15.08
C VAL A 377 12.31 15.86 -16.19
N ASN A 378 12.53 16.29 -17.44
CA ASN A 378 12.11 15.55 -18.64
C ASN A 378 10.59 15.23 -18.68
N ASN A 379 9.75 16.07 -18.08
CA ASN A 379 8.31 15.89 -18.13
C ASN A 379 7.71 16.64 -19.32
N THR A 380 6.56 16.17 -19.79
CA THR A 380 5.75 16.90 -20.77
C THR A 380 4.42 17.28 -20.15
N PHE A 381 4.11 18.56 -20.15
CA PHE A 381 2.86 19.12 -19.65
C PHE A 381 2.05 19.66 -20.82
N HIS A 382 0.87 19.11 -21.01
CA HIS A 382 -0.10 19.48 -22.04
C HIS A 382 -1.39 20.01 -21.40
N ASP A 383 -2.04 20.96 -22.06
CA ASP A 383 -3.41 21.39 -21.76
C ASP A 383 -3.60 21.75 -20.27
N TYR A 384 -2.74 22.64 -19.75
CA TYR A 384 -2.81 23.17 -18.39
C TYR A 384 -3.35 24.61 -18.38
N SER A 385 -4.20 24.93 -17.41
CA SER A 385 -4.95 26.20 -17.39
C SER A 385 -4.22 27.38 -16.76
N ASP A 386 -3.47 27.19 -15.66
CA ASP A 386 -2.76 28.28 -14.95
C ASP A 386 -1.25 28.01 -14.84
N TYR A 387 -0.86 26.96 -14.13
CA TYR A 387 0.53 26.53 -14.01
C TYR A 387 0.66 25.03 -14.19
N ALA A 388 1.73 24.60 -14.87
CA ALA A 388 2.13 23.20 -14.95
C ALA A 388 2.94 22.75 -13.72
N ILE A 389 3.71 23.67 -13.13
CA ILE A 389 4.51 23.45 -11.93
C ILE A 389 4.35 24.66 -11.01
N HIS A 390 3.95 24.42 -9.76
CA HIS A 390 3.92 25.45 -8.72
C HIS A 390 4.73 24.99 -7.52
N VAL A 391 5.72 25.80 -7.14
CA VAL A 391 6.48 25.62 -5.90
C VAL A 391 6.20 26.81 -4.98
N GLU A 392 5.62 26.54 -3.81
CA GLU A 392 5.38 27.53 -2.75
C GLU A 392 6.29 27.27 -1.54
N GLY A 393 6.61 28.31 -0.77
CA GLY A 393 7.43 28.22 0.45
C GLY A 393 8.89 28.66 0.28
N SER A 394 9.68 28.52 1.34
CA SER A 394 11.12 28.70 1.25
C SER A 394 11.71 27.56 0.44
N PHE A 395 11.98 27.84 -0.83
CA PHE A 395 12.68 26.93 -1.76
C PHE A 395 13.87 26.27 -1.04
N PRO A 396 14.15 24.99 -1.26
CA PRO A 396 15.22 24.32 -0.54
C PRO A 396 16.55 25.03 -0.77
N ARG A 397 17.38 25.10 0.27
CA ARG A 397 18.69 25.74 0.17
C ARG A 397 19.74 24.79 -0.45
N ALA A 398 19.42 23.51 -0.63
CA ALA A 398 20.18 22.55 -1.46
C ALA A 398 19.68 22.45 -2.92
N ALA A 399 20.48 21.80 -3.75
CA ALA A 399 20.45 21.81 -5.21
C ALA A 399 19.22 21.12 -5.84
N GLY A 400 18.04 21.74 -5.74
CA GLY A 400 16.89 21.37 -6.57
C GLY A 400 17.07 21.75 -8.05
N MET A 401 16.41 21.03 -8.96
CA MET A 401 16.47 21.29 -10.41
C MET A 401 15.12 21.10 -11.10
N ILE A 402 14.70 22.11 -11.86
CA ILE A 402 13.60 22.02 -12.83
C ILE A 402 14.24 22.16 -14.22
N ALA A 403 14.32 21.07 -14.99
CA ALA A 403 15.06 21.06 -16.26
C ALA A 403 14.44 20.16 -17.32
N ASN A 404 14.61 20.53 -18.60
CA ASN A 404 14.17 19.75 -19.76
C ASN A 404 12.66 19.39 -19.77
N ASN A 405 11.83 20.20 -19.11
CA ASN A 405 10.38 20.03 -19.19
C ASN A 405 9.83 20.71 -20.44
N ILE A 406 8.89 20.06 -21.11
CA ILE A 406 8.17 20.59 -22.26
C ILE A 406 6.81 21.08 -21.79
N PHE A 407 6.48 22.33 -22.12
CA PHE A 407 5.21 22.97 -21.79
C PHE A 407 4.47 23.30 -23.09
N GLN A 408 3.31 22.67 -23.31
CA GLN A 408 2.45 22.85 -24.47
C GLN A 408 1.05 23.21 -23.99
N GLY A 409 0.71 24.50 -24.04
CA GLY A 409 -0.61 25.01 -23.68
C GLY A 409 -1.48 25.35 -24.88
#